data_AF-A0A2E3YAN8-F1
#
_entry.id   AF-A0A2E3YAN8-F1
#
_cell.length_a   1.000
_cell.length_b   1.000
_cell.length_c   1.000
_cell.angle_alpha   90.00
_cell.angle_beta   90.00
_cell.angle_gamma   90.00
#
_symmetry.space_group_name_H-M   'P 1'
#
loop_
_entity.id
_entity.type
_entity.pdbx_description
1 polymer ?
#
loop_
_entity_poly.entity_id
_entity_poly.type
_entity_poly.pdbx_seq_one_letter_code
_entity_poly.pdbx_strand_id
1 'polypeptide(L)'
;MLRSLLRKALIAAGGGGGSGVAFLLIVDNLIMPSIVDVPRVTVPDVRNRTIPETERLVRQMGLRLTLRDSVFSDAPVGHVLEQEPGRGEYIKRARRVFVDVSRGPRRYPVPDVTGGSHREAELQIRGHQLTVGAILQESSTAIPVGVVLRQQPVAGIELPRRAQVDLVVSSGSPFEPKNVPDVVGLSIDTVEDTLAKYEMRLGNIDERVAEHVLPGQILAQQPAGGTLLPRHTPIDLVVSVRPVPEPE
;
A
#
# COMPACT_ATOMS: atom_id res chain seq x y z
N MET A 1 23.27 -28.01 46.81
CA MET A 1 23.27 -28.57 48.18
C MET A 1 22.22 -29.66 48.41
N LEU A 2 20.95 -29.50 47.99
CA LEU A 2 19.87 -30.47 48.29
C LEU A 2 20.06 -31.87 47.67
N ARG A 3 20.61 -31.96 46.44
CA ARG A 3 20.93 -33.25 45.78
C ARG A 3 21.98 -34.10 46.55
N SER A 4 22.85 -33.46 47.33
CA SER A 4 23.87 -34.12 48.15
C SER A 4 23.28 -34.71 49.44
N LEU A 5 22.30 -34.02 50.03
CA LEU A 5 21.61 -34.47 51.23
C LEU A 5 20.66 -35.65 50.94
N LEU A 6 19.97 -35.62 49.80
CA LEU A 6 19.10 -36.71 49.34
C LEU A 6 19.86 -38.01 49.06
N ARG A 7 21.07 -37.95 48.49
CA ARG A 7 21.91 -39.15 48.27
C ARG A 7 22.43 -39.75 49.58
N LYS A 8 22.76 -38.93 50.57
CA LYS A 8 23.27 -39.42 51.86
C LYS A 8 22.19 -40.08 52.71
N ALA A 9 20.95 -39.60 52.64
CA ALA A 9 19.81 -40.21 53.32
C ALA A 9 19.43 -41.59 52.73
N LEU A 10 19.55 -41.75 51.40
CA LEU A 10 19.23 -43.00 50.71
C LEU A 10 20.17 -44.17 51.12
N ILE A 11 21.44 -43.86 51.39
CA ILE A 11 22.46 -44.85 51.75
C ILE A 11 22.29 -45.34 53.21
N ALA A 12 21.68 -44.54 54.09
CA ALA A 12 21.45 -44.91 55.48
C ALA A 12 20.22 -45.81 55.72
N ALA A 13 19.30 -45.91 54.75
CA ALA A 13 18.05 -46.66 54.88
C ALA A 13 18.16 -48.14 54.43
N GLY A 14 19.34 -48.61 54.03
CA GLY A 14 19.57 -49.98 53.52
C GLY A 14 19.54 -51.10 54.57
N GLY A 15 19.24 -50.82 55.84
CA GLY A 15 19.41 -51.78 56.95
C GLY A 15 18.16 -52.51 57.46
N GLY A 16 16.94 -52.16 57.06
CA GLY A 16 15.74 -52.84 57.56
C GLY A 16 14.46 -52.40 56.87
N GLY A 17 13.68 -53.34 56.35
CA GLY A 17 12.50 -53.08 55.50
C GLY A 17 11.44 -52.12 56.09
N GLY A 18 11.42 -51.88 57.41
CA GLY A 18 10.53 -50.90 58.04
C GLY A 18 11.01 -49.45 58.00
N SER A 19 12.32 -49.19 58.03
CA SER A 19 12.86 -47.82 58.08
C SER A 19 12.89 -47.15 56.71
N GLY A 20 13.15 -47.92 55.64
CA GLY A 20 13.08 -47.44 54.27
C GLY A 20 11.66 -47.05 53.83
N VAL A 21 10.64 -47.83 54.24
CA VAL A 21 9.23 -47.54 53.96
C VAL A 21 8.77 -46.32 54.75
N ALA A 22 9.12 -46.21 56.04
CA ALA A 22 8.82 -45.02 56.84
C ALA A 22 9.47 -43.75 56.27
N PHE A 23 10.71 -43.83 55.80
CA PHE A 23 11.39 -42.72 55.14
C PHE A 23 10.70 -42.32 53.83
N LEU A 24 10.32 -43.29 52.99
CA LEU A 24 9.55 -43.02 51.77
C LEU A 24 8.20 -42.36 52.08
N LEU A 25 7.48 -42.82 53.10
CA LEU A 25 6.21 -42.23 53.51
C LEU A 25 6.37 -40.81 54.07
N ILE A 26 7.45 -40.53 54.82
CA ILE A 26 7.74 -39.17 55.31
C ILE A 26 8.12 -38.24 54.15
N VAL A 27 8.96 -38.73 53.23
CA VAL A 27 9.32 -37.95 52.04
C VAL A 27 8.09 -37.68 51.20
N ASP A 28 7.27 -38.69 50.91
CA ASP A 28 6.10 -38.58 50.04
C ASP A 28 4.94 -37.78 50.66
N ASN A 29 4.72 -37.92 51.97
CA ASN A 29 3.54 -37.37 52.65
C ASN A 29 3.81 -36.07 53.45
N LEU A 30 5.04 -35.83 53.93
CA LEU A 30 5.40 -34.59 54.62
C LEU A 30 6.27 -33.65 53.79
N ILE A 31 7.25 -34.17 53.04
CA ILE A 31 8.27 -33.33 52.39
C ILE A 31 7.88 -32.96 50.96
N MET A 32 7.36 -33.92 50.18
CA MET A 32 6.96 -33.73 48.79
C MET A 32 5.84 -32.70 48.61
N PRO A 33 4.78 -32.64 49.43
CA PRO A 33 3.74 -31.61 49.28
C PRO A 33 4.33 -30.20 49.37
N SER A 34 5.24 -29.96 50.31
CA SER A 34 5.87 -28.65 50.53
C SER A 34 6.85 -28.22 49.43
N ILE A 35 7.42 -29.18 48.68
CA ILE A 35 8.37 -28.91 47.59
C ILE A 35 7.65 -28.75 46.24
N VAL A 36 6.53 -29.45 46.04
CA VAL A 36 5.84 -29.54 44.74
C VAL A 36 4.62 -28.59 44.66
N ASP A 37 4.10 -28.14 45.81
CA ASP A 37 3.00 -27.19 45.89
C ASP A 37 3.48 -25.75 45.74
N VAL A 38 3.53 -25.29 44.49
CA VAL A 38 3.90 -23.91 44.15
C VAL A 38 2.65 -23.04 44.21
N PRO A 39 2.68 -21.88 44.90
CA PRO A 39 1.55 -20.95 44.95
C PRO A 39 1.03 -20.63 43.55
N ARG A 40 -0.29 -20.66 43.39
CA ARG A 40 -0.94 -20.26 42.14
C ARG A 40 -1.20 -18.76 42.15
N VAL A 41 -1.13 -18.16 40.97
CA VAL A 41 -1.35 -16.74 40.76
C VAL A 41 -2.26 -16.55 39.55
N THR A 42 -3.04 -15.48 39.58
CA THR A 42 -3.93 -15.11 38.47
C THR A 42 -3.14 -14.39 37.38
N VAL A 43 -3.32 -14.79 36.13
CA VAL A 43 -2.67 -14.15 34.99
C VAL A 43 -3.30 -12.78 34.74
N PRO A 44 -2.52 -11.68 34.74
CA PRO A 44 -3.05 -10.35 34.45
C PRO A 44 -3.42 -10.17 32.96
N ASP A 45 -4.30 -9.22 32.65
CA ASP A 45 -4.57 -8.81 31.25
C ASP A 45 -3.49 -7.84 30.80
N VAL A 46 -2.68 -8.29 29.85
CA VAL A 46 -1.55 -7.56 29.29
C VAL A 46 -1.75 -7.18 27.83
N ARG A 47 -2.88 -7.55 27.21
CA ARG A 47 -3.20 -7.13 25.84
C ARG A 47 -3.32 -5.61 25.75
N ASN A 48 -2.93 -5.07 24.60
CA ASN A 48 -2.85 -3.63 24.31
C ASN A 48 -1.94 -2.84 25.27
N ARG A 49 -1.11 -3.50 26.08
CA ARG A 49 -0.08 -2.84 26.90
C ARG A 49 1.26 -2.88 26.21
N THR A 50 2.13 -1.95 26.59
CA THR A 50 3.52 -1.95 26.11
C THR A 50 4.32 -3.09 26.77
N ILE A 51 5.41 -3.52 26.14
CA ILE A 51 6.31 -4.53 26.73
C ILE A 51 6.82 -4.14 28.13
N PRO A 52 7.27 -2.89 28.39
CA PRO A 52 7.73 -2.50 29.72
C PRO A 52 6.63 -2.56 30.79
N GLU A 53 5.40 -2.18 30.46
CA GLU A 53 4.26 -2.27 31.38
C GLU A 53 3.87 -3.72 31.66
N THR A 54 3.81 -4.52 30.60
CA THR A 54 3.52 -5.95 30.65
C THR A 54 4.52 -6.68 31.54
N GLU A 55 5.82 -6.39 31.37
CA GLU A 55 6.87 -6.98 32.18
C GLU A 55 6.70 -6.65 33.67
N ARG A 56 6.37 -5.40 34.01
CA ARG A 56 6.11 -4.99 35.39
C ARG A 56 4.93 -5.75 36.00
N LEU A 57 3.81 -5.84 35.28
CA LEU A 57 2.59 -6.53 35.75
C LEU A 57 2.83 -8.03 35.95
N VAL A 58 3.46 -8.68 34.97
CA VAL A 58 3.75 -10.12 35.02
C VAL A 58 4.74 -10.44 36.15
N ARG A 59 5.78 -9.61 36.32
CA ARG A 59 6.76 -9.78 37.41
C ARG A 59 6.14 -9.54 38.79
N GLN A 60 5.22 -8.58 38.94
CA GLN A 60 4.49 -8.35 40.20
C GLN A 60 3.68 -9.57 40.64
N MET A 61 3.12 -10.32 39.68
CA MET A 61 2.42 -11.58 39.95
C MET A 61 3.38 -12.77 40.14
N GLY A 62 4.70 -12.57 40.10
CA GLY A 62 5.69 -13.63 40.21
C GLY A 62 5.74 -14.56 38.99
N LEU A 63 5.25 -14.09 37.84
CA LEU A 63 5.30 -14.77 36.55
C LEU A 63 6.51 -14.26 35.73
N ARG A 64 6.83 -14.95 34.63
CA ARG A 64 7.93 -14.57 33.73
C ARG A 64 7.37 -14.22 32.35
N LEU A 65 7.70 -13.04 31.83
CA LEU A 65 7.34 -12.69 30.46
C LEU A 65 8.24 -13.44 29.47
N THR A 66 7.69 -13.89 28.37
CA THR A 66 8.46 -14.45 27.25
C THR A 66 7.83 -14.00 25.94
N LEU A 67 8.62 -13.36 25.08
CA LEU A 67 8.17 -13.03 23.73
C LEU A 67 8.11 -14.32 22.91
N ARG A 68 6.96 -14.62 22.31
CA ARG A 68 6.78 -15.77 21.43
C ARG A 68 7.01 -15.35 19.99
N ASP A 69 6.21 -14.40 19.48
CA ASP A 69 6.35 -13.88 18.12
C ASP A 69 6.18 -12.35 18.04
N SER A 70 6.52 -11.79 16.88
CA SER A 70 6.27 -10.40 16.52
C SER A 70 5.66 -10.33 15.11
N VAL A 71 4.44 -9.80 15.01
CA VAL A 71 3.63 -9.83 13.78
C VAL A 71 3.20 -8.42 13.37
N PHE A 72 3.00 -8.21 12.06
CA PHE A 72 2.43 -6.95 11.57
C PHE A 72 0.94 -6.88 11.90
N SER A 73 0.48 -5.73 12.39
CA SER A 73 -0.91 -5.49 12.80
C SER A 73 -1.20 -3.99 12.79
N ASP A 74 -2.46 -3.60 12.84
CA ASP A 74 -2.81 -2.17 12.93
C ASP A 74 -2.52 -1.54 14.31
N ALA A 75 -2.23 -2.34 15.34
CA ALA A 75 -1.81 -1.85 16.65
C ALA A 75 -0.44 -1.14 16.61
N PRO A 76 -0.13 -0.26 17.57
CA PRO A 76 1.18 0.41 17.62
C PRO A 76 2.30 -0.58 17.93
N VAL A 77 3.50 -0.29 17.43
CA VAL A 77 4.69 -1.12 17.65
C VAL A 77 4.94 -1.36 19.14
N GLY A 78 5.30 -2.59 19.50
CA GLY A 78 5.65 -2.99 20.87
C GLY A 78 4.45 -3.18 21.80
N HIS A 79 3.22 -3.16 21.29
CA HIS A 79 2.02 -3.52 22.04
C HIS A 79 1.75 -5.02 21.96
N VAL A 80 1.28 -5.60 23.06
CA VAL A 80 0.87 -7.01 23.11
C VAL A 80 -0.45 -7.20 22.38
N LEU A 81 -0.47 -8.10 21.41
CA LEU A 81 -1.65 -8.48 20.64
C LEU A 81 -2.37 -9.66 21.29
N GLU A 82 -1.59 -10.68 21.62
CA GLU A 82 -2.09 -11.94 22.16
C GLU A 82 -1.24 -12.36 23.35
N GLN A 83 -1.87 -13.05 24.29
CA GLN A 83 -1.20 -13.59 25.47
C GLN A 83 -1.65 -15.02 25.71
N GLU A 84 -0.72 -15.84 26.18
CA GLU A 84 -1.00 -17.19 26.64
C GLU A 84 -0.10 -17.53 27.85
N PRO A 85 -0.66 -17.94 29.00
CA PRO A 85 -2.06 -18.26 29.25
C PRO A 85 -3.00 -17.03 29.25
N GLY A 86 -4.30 -17.28 29.08
CA GLY A 86 -5.31 -16.24 28.98
C GLY A 86 -5.48 -15.44 30.27
N ARG A 87 -6.06 -14.24 30.16
CA ARG A 87 -6.35 -13.40 31.32
C ARG A 87 -7.23 -14.14 32.34
N GLY A 88 -6.97 -13.94 33.63
CA GLY A 88 -7.76 -14.55 34.70
C GLY A 88 -7.47 -16.03 34.97
N GLU A 89 -6.63 -16.68 34.16
CA GLU A 89 -6.23 -18.06 34.42
C GLU A 89 -5.39 -18.20 35.69
N TYR A 90 -5.53 -19.33 36.38
CA TYR A 90 -4.81 -19.63 37.61
C TYR A 90 -3.66 -20.60 37.34
N ILE A 91 -2.44 -20.07 37.30
CA ILE A 91 -1.24 -20.86 36.99
C ILE A 91 -0.23 -20.84 38.14
N LYS A 92 0.63 -21.85 38.23
CA LYS A 92 1.71 -21.88 39.21
C LYS A 92 2.63 -20.68 39.03
N ARG A 93 3.12 -20.10 40.13
CA ARG A 93 4.14 -19.04 40.13
C ARG A 93 5.40 -19.48 39.36
N ALA A 94 6.16 -18.51 38.86
CA ALA A 94 7.34 -18.67 38.02
C ALA A 94 7.11 -19.31 36.63
N ARG A 95 5.85 -19.58 36.26
CA ARG A 95 5.50 -19.97 34.89
C ARG A 95 5.64 -18.79 33.93
N ARG A 96 5.79 -19.14 32.65
CA ARG A 96 5.94 -18.16 31.57
C ARG A 96 4.58 -17.73 31.06
N VAL A 97 4.44 -16.43 30.82
CA VAL A 97 3.37 -15.83 30.01
C VAL A 97 4.00 -15.49 28.68
N PHE A 98 3.55 -16.18 27.64
CA PHE A 98 3.92 -15.90 26.26
C PHE A 98 3.09 -14.74 25.75
N VAL A 99 3.72 -13.84 25.01
CA VAL A 99 3.05 -12.74 24.33
C VAL A 99 3.49 -12.67 22.89
N ASP A 100 2.54 -12.33 22.02
CA ASP A 100 2.82 -11.93 20.65
C ASP A 100 2.67 -10.42 20.56
N VAL A 101 3.65 -9.76 19.93
CA VAL A 101 3.71 -8.30 19.89
C VAL A 101 3.51 -7.75 18.50
N SER A 102 2.98 -6.54 18.45
CA SER A 102 2.85 -5.79 17.23
C SER A 102 4.18 -5.24 16.74
N ARG A 103 4.45 -5.44 15.45
CA ARG A 103 5.50 -4.77 14.67
C ARG A 103 5.01 -3.45 14.06
N GLY A 104 3.78 -3.05 14.35
CA GLY A 104 3.08 -1.96 13.66
C GLY A 104 2.45 -2.39 12.33
N PRO A 105 1.76 -1.46 11.65
CA PRO A 105 1.17 -1.73 10.34
C PRO A 105 2.26 -2.11 9.33
N ARG A 106 1.97 -3.08 8.46
CA ARG A 106 2.87 -3.44 7.37
C ARG A 106 2.97 -2.27 6.38
N ARG A 107 4.20 -1.87 6.06
CA ARG A 107 4.49 -0.84 5.09
C ARG A 107 5.13 -1.43 3.83
N TYR A 108 5.03 -0.68 2.75
CA TYR A 108 5.48 -1.03 1.42
C TYR A 108 6.31 0.12 0.85
N PRO A 109 7.55 -0.13 0.42
CA PRO A 109 8.38 0.90 -0.18
C PRO A 109 7.80 1.29 -1.53
N VAL A 110 7.76 2.60 -1.79
CA VAL A 110 7.42 3.14 -3.11
C VAL A 110 8.53 2.78 -4.10
N PRO A 111 8.24 2.10 -5.22
CA PRO A 111 9.24 1.82 -6.25
C PRO A 111 9.66 3.10 -6.98
N ASP A 112 10.87 3.11 -7.54
CA ASP A 112 11.27 4.15 -8.50
C ASP A 112 10.77 3.77 -9.90
N VAL A 113 9.82 4.55 -10.38
CA VAL A 113 9.21 4.39 -11.71
C VAL A 113 9.61 5.51 -12.66
N THR A 114 10.49 6.42 -12.23
CA THR A 114 10.91 7.59 -13.01
C THR A 114 11.70 7.14 -14.25
N GLY A 115 11.41 7.76 -15.40
CA GLY A 115 12.04 7.39 -16.68
C GLY A 115 11.48 6.11 -17.32
N GLY A 116 10.64 5.35 -16.62
CA GLY A 116 9.89 4.22 -17.17
C GLY A 116 8.64 4.66 -17.95
N SER A 117 8.05 3.72 -18.68
CA SER A 117 6.74 3.97 -19.32
C SER A 117 5.63 4.03 -18.27
N HIS A 118 4.55 4.78 -18.53
CA HIS A 118 3.38 4.80 -17.66
C HIS A 118 2.84 3.38 -17.35
N ARG A 119 2.78 2.51 -18.36
CA ARG A 119 2.31 1.12 -18.18
C ARG A 119 3.22 0.30 -17.27
N GLU A 120 4.53 0.46 -17.40
CA GLU A 120 5.50 -0.21 -16.54
C GLU A 120 5.40 0.30 -15.10
N ALA A 121 5.32 1.62 -14.93
CA ALA A 121 5.13 2.27 -13.64
C ALA A 121 3.90 1.72 -12.91
N GLU A 122 2.77 1.60 -13.60
CA GLU A 122 1.53 1.04 -13.06
C GLU A 122 1.71 -0.40 -12.56
N LEU A 123 2.39 -1.26 -13.33
CA LEU A 123 2.65 -2.64 -12.95
C LEU A 123 3.58 -2.72 -11.72
N GLN A 124 4.63 -1.90 -11.69
CA GLN A 124 5.56 -1.87 -10.56
C GLN A 124 4.88 -1.38 -9.27
N ILE A 125 4.07 -0.32 -9.34
CA ILE A 125 3.31 0.21 -8.20
C ILE A 125 2.35 -0.85 -7.66
N ARG A 126 1.56 -1.49 -8.53
CA ARG A 126 0.63 -2.56 -8.13
C ARG A 126 1.37 -3.76 -7.54
N GLY A 127 2.53 -4.12 -8.08
CA GLY A 127 3.40 -5.17 -7.56
C GLY A 127 3.86 -4.92 -6.13
N HIS A 128 4.05 -3.65 -5.75
CA HIS A 128 4.38 -3.24 -4.38
C HIS A 128 3.15 -3.10 -3.46
N GLN A 129 1.98 -3.60 -3.89
CA GLN A 129 0.73 -3.51 -3.13
C GLN A 129 0.27 -2.06 -2.86
N LEU A 130 0.73 -1.14 -3.71
CA LEU A 130 0.32 0.25 -3.80
C LEU A 130 -0.66 0.43 -4.98
N THR A 131 -1.20 1.64 -5.14
CA THR A 131 -2.13 2.00 -6.22
C THR A 131 -1.66 3.25 -6.94
N VAL A 132 -1.98 3.36 -8.23
CA VAL A 132 -1.75 4.59 -8.99
C VAL A 132 -2.81 5.61 -8.58
N GLY A 133 -2.38 6.82 -8.25
CA GLY A 133 -3.23 7.95 -7.89
C GLY A 133 -3.56 8.83 -9.08
N ALA A 134 -3.40 10.14 -8.90
CA ALA A 134 -3.58 11.11 -9.96
C ALA A 134 -2.47 11.00 -11.01
N ILE A 135 -2.85 11.13 -12.29
CA ILE A 135 -1.91 11.19 -13.40
C ILE A 135 -2.02 12.58 -13.99
N LEU A 136 -0.96 13.38 -13.85
CA LEU A 136 -0.83 14.68 -14.47
C LEU A 136 0.02 14.56 -15.74
N GLN A 137 -0.30 15.37 -16.73
CA GLN A 137 0.52 15.46 -17.93
C GLN A 137 1.32 16.75 -17.92
N GLU A 138 2.57 16.66 -18.35
CA GLU A 138 3.44 17.82 -18.50
C GLU A 138 4.27 17.71 -19.78
N SER A 139 4.40 18.81 -20.49
CA SER A 139 5.20 18.87 -21.71
C SER A 139 6.69 18.81 -21.38
N SER A 140 7.45 18.01 -22.12
CA SER A 140 8.90 17.93 -21.99
C SER A 140 9.56 17.84 -23.36
N THR A 141 10.55 18.69 -23.59
CA THR A 141 11.35 18.67 -24.82
C THR A 141 12.38 17.54 -24.84
N ALA A 142 12.75 17.01 -23.68
CA ALA A 142 13.79 15.99 -23.54
C ALA A 142 13.23 14.57 -23.37
N ILE A 143 12.02 14.44 -22.83
CA ILE A 143 11.46 13.14 -22.43
C ILE A 143 10.28 12.78 -23.35
N PRO A 144 10.31 11.61 -24.02
CA PRO A 144 9.25 11.18 -24.92
C PRO A 144 7.87 11.10 -24.27
N VAL A 145 6.82 11.23 -25.08
CA VAL A 145 5.43 11.06 -24.62
C VAL A 145 5.22 9.71 -23.94
N GLY A 146 4.47 9.70 -22.83
CA GLY A 146 4.11 8.49 -22.10
C GLY A 146 5.16 7.99 -21.10
N VAL A 147 6.29 8.67 -20.97
CA VAL A 147 7.33 8.38 -19.96
C VAL A 147 7.07 9.16 -18.68
N VAL A 148 7.28 8.52 -17.52
CA VAL A 148 7.12 9.16 -16.21
C VAL A 148 8.24 10.16 -15.96
N LEU A 149 7.88 11.44 -15.79
CA LEU A 149 8.77 12.54 -15.46
C LEU A 149 9.12 12.57 -13.98
N ARG A 150 8.12 12.36 -13.13
CA ARG A 150 8.22 12.36 -11.67
C ARG A 150 7.09 11.55 -11.07
N GLN A 151 7.30 11.12 -9.84
CA GLN A 151 6.32 10.45 -9.01
C GLN A 151 6.21 11.17 -7.66
N GLN A 152 5.07 10.99 -7.00
CA GLN A 152 4.87 11.41 -5.63
C GLN A 152 4.00 10.37 -4.90
N PRO A 153 4.43 9.81 -3.76
CA PRO A 153 5.69 10.06 -3.05
C PRO A 153 6.95 9.61 -3.81
N VAL A 154 8.10 10.17 -3.42
CA VAL A 154 9.41 9.77 -3.95
C VAL A 154 9.74 8.32 -3.59
N ALA A 155 10.59 7.69 -4.39
CA ALA A 155 11.00 6.30 -4.20
C ALA A 155 11.61 6.04 -2.81
N GLY A 156 11.39 4.84 -2.28
CA GLY A 156 11.88 4.41 -0.96
C GLY A 156 11.04 4.87 0.23
N ILE A 157 10.06 5.75 0.05
CA ILE A 157 9.10 6.10 1.13
C ILE A 157 8.23 4.88 1.46
N GLU A 158 8.03 4.63 2.75
CA GLU A 158 7.27 3.48 3.26
C GLU A 158 5.80 3.83 3.50
N LEU A 159 4.92 3.33 2.63
CA LEU A 159 3.49 3.62 2.63
C LEU A 159 2.64 2.44 3.13
N PRO A 160 1.43 2.70 3.67
CA PRO A 160 0.49 1.62 3.96
C PRO A 160 0.00 0.95 2.68
N ARG A 161 -0.55 -0.26 2.83
CA ARG A 161 -1.15 -1.01 1.72
C ARG A 161 -2.20 -0.15 1.01
N ARG A 162 -2.23 -0.22 -0.33
CA ARG A 162 -3.15 0.55 -1.20
C ARG A 162 -3.02 2.07 -1.09
N ALA A 163 -1.91 2.59 -0.55
CA ALA A 163 -1.63 4.01 -0.69
C ALA A 163 -1.45 4.38 -2.17
N GLN A 164 -1.72 5.65 -2.47
CA GLN A 164 -1.65 6.18 -3.82
C GLN A 164 -0.25 6.72 -4.12
N VAL A 165 0.20 6.49 -5.35
CA VAL A 165 1.39 7.10 -5.93
C VAL A 165 0.93 7.85 -7.18
N ASP A 166 1.00 9.18 -7.09
CA ASP A 166 0.69 10.09 -8.18
C ASP A 166 1.86 10.13 -9.16
N LEU A 167 1.53 10.24 -10.44
CA LEU A 167 2.51 10.26 -11.52
C LEU A 167 2.35 11.54 -12.33
N VAL A 168 3.47 12.09 -12.77
CA VAL A 168 3.48 13.07 -13.85
C VAL A 168 4.14 12.44 -15.04
N VAL A 169 3.41 12.40 -16.14
CA VAL A 169 3.80 11.73 -17.38
C VAL A 169 4.05 12.78 -18.44
N SER A 170 5.07 12.56 -19.26
CA SER A 170 5.38 13.45 -20.37
C SER A 170 4.26 13.41 -21.41
N SER A 171 3.77 14.57 -21.83
CA SER A 171 2.90 14.73 -23.00
C SER A 171 3.69 14.87 -24.32
N GLY A 172 5.02 14.76 -24.26
CA GLY A 172 5.94 14.98 -25.37
C GLY A 172 6.38 16.45 -25.50
N SER A 173 7.16 16.74 -26.54
CA SER A 173 7.64 18.10 -26.78
C SER A 173 6.48 19.00 -27.19
N PRO A 174 6.36 20.21 -26.61
CA PRO A 174 5.31 21.16 -27.01
C PRO A 174 5.51 21.64 -28.45
N PHE A 175 6.74 21.52 -28.97
CA PHE A 175 7.11 21.91 -30.33
C PHE A 175 7.11 20.73 -31.30
N GLU A 176 6.76 19.52 -30.85
CA GLU A 176 6.66 18.37 -31.75
C GLU A 176 5.50 18.59 -32.72
N PRO A 177 5.77 18.71 -34.03
CA PRO A 177 4.73 19.03 -34.98
C PRO A 177 3.76 17.85 -35.11
N LYS A 178 2.48 18.18 -35.18
CA LYS A 178 1.37 17.26 -35.44
C LYS A 178 0.92 17.38 -36.87
N ASN A 179 0.49 16.26 -37.44
CA ASN A 179 -0.15 16.27 -38.74
C ASN A 179 -1.51 16.96 -38.64
N VAL A 180 -1.71 17.97 -39.49
CA VAL A 180 -2.99 18.62 -39.68
C VAL A 180 -3.95 17.59 -40.31
N PRO A 181 -5.11 17.31 -39.68
CA PRO A 181 -6.10 16.41 -40.26
C PRO A 181 -6.69 17.04 -41.52
N ASP A 182 -7.06 16.20 -42.48
CA ASP A 182 -7.88 16.61 -43.61
C ASP A 182 -9.35 16.53 -43.18
N VAL A 183 -9.97 17.70 -43.05
CA VAL A 183 -11.36 17.87 -42.64
C VAL A 183 -12.25 18.35 -43.80
N VAL A 184 -11.70 18.48 -45.01
CA VAL A 184 -12.46 18.86 -46.20
C VAL A 184 -13.52 17.79 -46.49
N GLY A 185 -14.76 18.22 -46.72
CA GLY A 185 -15.89 17.33 -46.94
C GLY A 185 -16.55 16.79 -45.68
N LEU A 186 -16.00 17.03 -44.48
CA LEU A 186 -16.68 16.73 -43.22
C LEU A 186 -17.75 17.79 -42.88
N SER A 187 -18.65 17.44 -41.96
CA SER A 187 -19.62 18.39 -41.39
C SER A 187 -18.99 19.17 -40.24
N ILE A 188 -19.26 20.48 -40.16
CA ILE A 188 -18.75 21.37 -39.11
C ILE A 188 -18.98 20.83 -37.69
N ASP A 189 -20.10 20.15 -37.46
CA ASP A 189 -20.46 19.54 -36.17
C ASP A 189 -19.47 18.46 -35.71
N THR A 190 -18.81 17.79 -36.66
CA THR A 190 -17.81 16.72 -36.38
C THR A 190 -16.37 17.22 -36.41
N VAL A 191 -16.17 18.42 -36.97
CA VAL A 191 -14.83 18.96 -37.21
C VAL A 191 -14.20 19.42 -35.90
N GLU A 192 -14.97 20.01 -34.99
CA GLU A 192 -14.47 20.43 -33.68
C GLU A 192 -13.86 19.26 -32.89
N ASP A 193 -14.59 18.13 -32.81
CA ASP A 193 -14.11 16.91 -32.15
C ASP A 193 -12.87 16.33 -32.85
N THR A 194 -12.85 16.38 -34.18
CA THR A 194 -11.72 15.90 -34.98
C THR A 194 -10.49 16.76 -34.73
N LEU A 195 -10.61 18.09 -34.76
CA LEU A 195 -9.51 19.01 -34.49
C LEU A 195 -9.00 18.84 -33.05
N ALA A 196 -9.90 18.73 -32.07
CA ALA A 196 -9.54 18.50 -30.67
C ALA A 196 -8.74 17.19 -30.47
N LYS A 197 -9.13 16.11 -31.16
CA LYS A 197 -8.41 14.83 -31.13
C LYS A 197 -6.98 14.91 -31.65
N TYR A 198 -6.73 15.77 -32.65
CA TYR A 198 -5.40 16.01 -33.22
C TYR A 198 -4.66 17.16 -32.50
N GLU A 199 -5.21 17.65 -31.38
CA GLU A 199 -4.69 18.76 -30.58
C GLU A 199 -4.60 20.07 -31.38
N MET A 200 -5.43 20.22 -32.41
CA MET A 200 -5.59 21.45 -33.21
C MET A 200 -6.79 22.26 -32.70
N ARG A 201 -6.85 23.55 -33.03
CA ARG A 201 -7.96 24.42 -32.62
C ARG A 201 -8.71 24.94 -33.84
N LEU A 202 -10.00 25.17 -33.66
CA LEU A 202 -10.81 25.85 -34.67
C LEU A 202 -10.36 27.32 -34.78
N GLY A 203 -10.05 27.74 -36.00
CA GLY A 203 -9.71 29.12 -36.34
C GLY A 203 -10.94 29.91 -36.76
N ASN A 204 -10.76 30.76 -37.77
CA ASN A 204 -11.84 31.53 -38.37
C ASN A 204 -12.72 30.64 -39.24
N ILE A 205 -14.03 30.93 -39.25
CA ILE A 205 -15.00 30.25 -40.12
C ILE A 205 -15.51 31.28 -41.11
N ASP A 206 -15.21 31.04 -42.39
CA ASP A 206 -15.78 31.79 -43.50
C ASP A 206 -16.92 31.01 -44.13
N GLU A 207 -17.99 31.69 -44.49
CA GLU A 207 -19.13 31.08 -45.16
C GLU A 207 -19.06 31.34 -46.67
N ARG A 208 -19.30 30.30 -47.47
CA ARG A 208 -19.37 30.42 -48.92
C ARG A 208 -20.59 29.71 -49.47
N VAL A 209 -21.31 30.39 -50.35
CA VAL A 209 -22.47 29.82 -51.05
C VAL A 209 -22.01 28.67 -51.95
N ALA A 210 -22.65 27.52 -51.81
CA ALA A 210 -22.38 26.35 -52.66
C ALA A 210 -23.70 25.65 -53.02
N GLU A 211 -24.04 25.64 -54.32
CA GLU A 211 -25.33 25.13 -54.82
C GLU A 211 -25.42 23.59 -54.86
N HIS A 212 -24.28 22.90 -54.90
CA HIS A 212 -24.19 21.44 -55.04
C HIS A 212 -23.56 20.74 -53.82
N VAL A 213 -23.48 21.44 -52.70
CA VAL A 213 -22.88 20.93 -51.46
C VAL A 213 -23.90 21.07 -50.34
N LEU A 214 -23.98 20.06 -49.46
CA LEU A 214 -24.86 20.14 -48.30
C LEU A 214 -24.42 21.32 -47.42
N PRO A 215 -25.35 22.13 -46.87
CA PRO A 215 -25.01 23.21 -45.96
C PRO A 215 -24.34 22.65 -44.68
N GLY A 216 -23.34 23.37 -44.17
CA GLY A 216 -22.56 22.96 -43.00
C GLY A 216 -21.40 22.01 -43.31
N GLN A 217 -21.04 21.84 -44.59
CA GLN A 217 -19.92 21.01 -45.02
C GLN A 217 -18.67 21.86 -45.26
N ILE A 218 -17.50 21.36 -44.87
CA ILE A 218 -16.23 22.06 -45.08
C ILE A 218 -15.84 22.00 -46.56
N LEU A 219 -15.74 23.17 -47.18
CA LEU A 219 -15.34 23.36 -48.57
C LEU A 219 -13.82 23.51 -48.72
N ALA A 220 -13.18 24.15 -47.75
CA ALA A 220 -11.74 24.35 -47.72
C ALA A 220 -11.27 24.49 -46.28
N GLN A 221 -10.00 24.18 -46.06
CA GLN A 221 -9.31 24.42 -44.81
C GLN A 221 -7.99 25.12 -45.09
N GLN A 222 -7.52 25.89 -44.11
CA GLN A 222 -6.19 26.46 -44.10
C GLN A 222 -5.65 26.42 -42.67
N PRO A 223 -4.48 25.84 -42.40
CA PRO A 223 -3.55 25.15 -43.31
C PRO A 223 -4.04 23.84 -43.95
N ALA A 224 -3.44 23.45 -45.08
CA ALA A 224 -3.78 22.23 -45.80
C ALA A 224 -3.53 20.95 -44.98
N GLY A 225 -4.37 19.94 -45.20
CA GLY A 225 -4.24 18.63 -44.57
C GLY A 225 -2.90 17.96 -44.87
N GLY A 226 -2.38 17.20 -43.91
CA GLY A 226 -1.09 16.52 -44.01
C GLY A 226 0.15 17.39 -43.77
N THR A 227 -0.02 18.69 -43.48
CA THR A 227 1.09 19.55 -43.05
C THR A 227 1.46 19.29 -41.59
N LEU A 228 2.73 19.49 -41.25
CA LEU A 228 3.28 19.31 -39.90
C LEU A 228 3.34 20.66 -39.19
N LEU A 229 2.49 20.88 -38.19
CA LEU A 229 2.38 22.16 -37.47
C LEU A 229 2.40 21.97 -35.95
N PRO A 230 2.79 23.00 -35.17
CA PRO A 230 2.74 22.94 -33.72
C PRO A 230 1.33 22.62 -33.22
N ARG A 231 1.26 22.00 -32.04
CA ARG A 231 -0.01 21.80 -31.33
C ARG A 231 -0.73 23.13 -31.12
N HIS A 232 -2.05 23.05 -31.04
CA HIS A 232 -2.97 24.17 -30.82
C HIS A 232 -2.96 25.25 -31.91
N THR A 233 -2.41 24.93 -33.08
CA THR A 233 -2.47 25.83 -34.24
C THR A 233 -3.93 25.98 -34.68
N PRO A 234 -4.41 27.22 -34.94
CA PRO A 234 -5.75 27.44 -35.47
C PRO A 234 -5.84 26.97 -36.94
N ILE A 235 -6.91 26.24 -37.26
CA ILE A 235 -7.26 25.85 -38.62
C ILE A 235 -8.49 26.65 -39.04
N ASP A 236 -8.31 27.54 -40.00
CA ASP A 236 -9.37 28.33 -40.61
C ASP A 236 -10.15 27.44 -41.60
N LEU A 237 -11.47 27.57 -41.61
CA LEU A 237 -12.37 26.74 -42.40
C LEU A 237 -13.29 27.59 -43.27
N VAL A 238 -13.59 27.09 -44.46
CA VAL A 238 -14.65 27.63 -45.31
C VAL A 238 -15.82 26.65 -45.32
N VAL A 239 -16.99 27.09 -44.89
CA VAL A 239 -18.20 26.26 -44.74
C VAL A 239 -19.21 26.59 -45.83
N SER A 240 -19.92 25.58 -46.34
CA SER A 240 -21.01 25.75 -47.28
C SER A 240 -22.25 26.32 -46.61
N VAL A 241 -22.81 27.37 -47.21
CA VAL A 241 -24.13 27.91 -46.86
C VAL A 241 -25.06 27.89 -48.05
N ARG A 242 -26.37 27.86 -47.77
CA ARG A 242 -27.39 27.97 -48.82
C ARG A 242 -27.48 29.42 -49.31
N PRO A 243 -27.72 29.64 -50.62
CA PRO A 243 -28.10 30.97 -51.10
C PRO A 243 -29.33 31.46 -50.33
N VAL A 244 -29.28 32.69 -49.83
CA VAL A 244 -30.47 33.36 -49.30
C VAL A 244 -31.34 33.72 -50.50
N PRO A 245 -32.59 33.23 -50.60
CA PRO A 245 -33.48 33.65 -51.67
C PRO A 245 -33.74 35.16 -51.55
N GLU A 246 -33.52 35.91 -52.63
CA GLU A 246 -33.89 37.33 -52.68
C GLU A 246 -35.42 37.46 -52.48
N PRO A 247 -35.90 38.40 -51.65
CA PRO A 247 -37.33 38.64 -51.53
C PRO A 247 -37.87 39.25 -52.83
N GLU A 248 -38.95 38.66 -53.36
CA GLU A 248 -39.72 39.17 -54.51
C GLU A 248 -40.38 40.53 -54.23
#